data_AF-A0A010QSQ3-F1
#
_entry.id   AF-A0A010QSQ3-F1
#
_cell.length_a   1.000
_cell.length_b   1.000
_cell.length_c   1.000
_cell.angle_alpha   90.00
_cell.angle_beta   90.00
_cell.angle_gamma   90.00
#
_symmetry.space_group_name_H-M   'P 1'
#
loop_
_entity.id
_entity.type
_entity.pdbx_description
1 polymer ?
#
loop_
_entity_poly.entity_id
_entity_poly.type
_entity_poly.pdbx_seq_one_letter_code
_entity_poly.pdbx_strand_id
1 'polypeptide(L)'
;MLPSELEANPTEEKIEAEKKRIRDEIVKKTNASIIAEDEARPDDQKVMKLLRSLGSDLNINAFALNFRYEDGRLNDDIEEANYLMQRVIEALSVDSPDDDPTKIPLFLTSTEFSDELYGECKANYVKRLGLEQSSLDLMVLRNVVMSPFPTDGNFTNQLADIFYDVVAKETEIVRKRNTPAPDFHNFLIQGTEEIYLIHLPMFHVANHRQQLIVNASFDEKSKAKYIALKKSNPTEPMLLVTQRKVMAKDVIEQKGHFDGQIMTKESFSGIILQDVCVQLGKTIVSRPLNSKYRLDKYPDTFMPFYLYGTPNEANIDHVITRAPNTQLSAGRCKLNFYKKVDDSIWKKPLVLLIEDVREAPMQPFPSNIEIGSKNAAIIPQDDFYRGNTAKESEKNPSEKNPEPQNDKNTSSKEGFKIGVPGMSFSVSTKDNSSQPKGYGAPGYGSQGYGSQGYGSQGYGSHGYGSQSYGSQGYGSQGHGSAKDADCRDCGNGKGSNNSGGKVTSSNSKSGGSNGNSAPKVHKEDESNKPHTSATIVNSGTRSGAAKGSSFFFRPGATFKVGVWEDGDRSNASSNYASFELGKFVGRGELTLGESVYVDSEAMNLDPFKKVEKVAEWRREFDKIGKELD
;
A
#
# COMPACT_ATOMS: atom_id res chain seq x y z
N MET A 1 25.37 -9.25 -16.71
CA MET A 1 25.40 -8.36 -17.89
C MET A 1 25.88 -9.19 -19.06
N LEU A 2 25.44 -8.89 -20.27
CA LEU A 2 26.02 -9.47 -21.47
C LEU A 2 27.42 -8.89 -21.71
N PRO A 3 28.36 -9.63 -22.33
CA PRO A 3 29.69 -9.11 -22.64
C PRO A 3 29.68 -7.77 -23.39
N SER A 4 28.76 -7.58 -24.34
CA SER A 4 28.61 -6.31 -25.06
C SER A 4 28.23 -5.13 -24.17
N GLU A 5 27.57 -5.36 -23.03
CA GLU A 5 27.24 -4.31 -22.05
C GLU A 5 28.46 -3.91 -21.20
N LEU A 6 29.50 -4.75 -21.15
CA LEU A 6 30.72 -4.54 -20.35
C LEU A 6 31.86 -3.92 -21.17
N GLU A 7 31.69 -3.77 -22.49
CA GLU A 7 32.66 -3.11 -23.34
C GLU A 7 32.82 -1.63 -22.98
N ALA A 8 33.97 -1.03 -23.30
CA ALA A 8 34.24 0.38 -23.02
C ALA A 8 33.25 1.35 -23.70
N ASN A 9 32.67 0.95 -24.83
CA ASN A 9 31.68 1.72 -25.60
C ASN A 9 30.52 0.80 -26.00
N PRO A 10 29.59 0.49 -25.07
CA PRO A 10 28.43 -0.32 -25.36
C PRO A 10 27.47 0.46 -26.25
N THR A 11 26.92 -0.18 -27.30
CA THR A 11 25.85 0.40 -28.13
C THR A 11 24.65 -0.53 -28.17
N GLU A 12 23.46 0.03 -28.35
CA GLU A 12 22.22 -0.76 -28.41
C GLU A 12 22.26 -1.77 -29.57
N GLU A 13 22.85 -1.42 -30.70
CA GLU A 13 23.00 -2.33 -31.85
C GLU A 13 23.88 -3.53 -31.51
N LYS A 14 24.98 -3.33 -30.79
CA LYS A 14 25.86 -4.43 -30.35
C LYS A 14 25.16 -5.35 -29.37
N ILE A 15 24.44 -4.77 -28.41
CA ILE A 15 23.68 -5.52 -27.40
C ILE A 15 22.57 -6.35 -28.08
N GLU A 16 21.83 -5.78 -29.01
CA GLU A 16 20.78 -6.51 -29.74
C GLU A 16 21.36 -7.56 -30.71
N ALA A 17 22.51 -7.31 -31.33
CA ALA A 17 23.22 -8.29 -32.13
C ALA A 17 23.66 -9.50 -31.28
N GLU A 18 24.20 -9.27 -30.09
CA GLU A 18 24.59 -10.34 -29.16
C GLU A 18 23.35 -11.12 -28.66
N LYS A 19 22.26 -10.44 -28.28
CA LYS A 19 21.00 -11.10 -27.93
C LYS A 19 20.46 -11.95 -29.09
N LYS A 20 20.51 -11.45 -30.32
CA LYS A 20 20.12 -12.21 -31.52
C LYS A 20 20.99 -13.46 -31.69
N ARG A 21 22.30 -13.34 -31.54
CA ARG A 21 23.24 -14.46 -31.59
C ARG A 21 22.92 -15.51 -30.52
N ILE A 22 22.66 -15.09 -29.27
CA ILE A 22 22.24 -16.02 -28.19
C ILE A 22 20.97 -16.77 -28.57
N ARG A 23 19.94 -16.08 -29.10
CA ARG A 23 18.69 -16.73 -29.51
C ARG A 23 18.91 -17.75 -30.63
N ASP A 24 19.68 -17.39 -31.64
CA ASP A 24 19.84 -18.19 -32.86
C ASP A 24 20.83 -19.36 -32.69
N GLU A 25 21.87 -19.18 -31.88
CA GLU A 25 22.99 -20.13 -31.77
C GLU A 25 23.04 -20.89 -30.44
N ILE A 26 22.31 -20.45 -29.40
CA ILE A 26 22.24 -21.14 -28.10
C ILE A 26 20.82 -21.64 -27.86
N VAL A 27 19.85 -20.73 -27.74
CA VAL A 27 18.49 -21.07 -27.30
C VAL A 27 17.81 -22.06 -28.25
N LYS A 28 17.91 -21.86 -29.57
CA LYS A 28 17.24 -22.71 -30.56
C LYS A 28 18.00 -24.01 -30.91
N LYS A 29 19.07 -24.33 -30.20
CA LYS A 29 19.99 -25.42 -30.55
C LYS A 29 20.03 -26.51 -29.49
N THR A 30 20.31 -27.74 -29.91
CA THR A 30 20.57 -28.85 -28.98
C THR A 30 22.03 -28.81 -28.51
N ASN A 31 22.32 -29.41 -27.36
CA ASN A 31 23.70 -29.55 -26.84
C ASN A 31 24.67 -30.11 -27.90
N ALA A 32 24.27 -31.16 -28.61
CA ALA A 32 25.09 -31.78 -29.66
C ALA A 32 25.34 -30.83 -30.84
N SER A 33 24.33 -30.06 -31.25
CA SER A 33 24.47 -29.07 -32.34
C SER A 33 25.42 -27.94 -31.96
N ILE A 34 25.33 -27.45 -30.71
CA ILE A 34 26.23 -26.40 -30.22
C ILE A 34 27.68 -26.90 -30.27
N ILE A 35 27.96 -28.09 -29.72
CA ILE A 35 29.31 -28.65 -29.68
C ILE A 35 29.87 -28.86 -31.09
N ALA A 36 29.10 -29.52 -31.98
CA ALA A 36 29.55 -29.82 -33.33
C ALA A 36 29.80 -28.55 -34.17
N GLU A 37 28.95 -27.53 -34.04
CA GLU A 37 29.17 -26.26 -34.72
C GLU A 37 30.34 -25.47 -34.14
N ASP A 38 30.61 -25.59 -32.83
CA ASP A 38 31.71 -24.89 -32.16
C ASP A 38 33.09 -25.44 -32.56
N GLU A 39 33.19 -26.73 -32.86
CA GLU A 39 34.43 -27.38 -33.35
C GLU A 39 34.93 -26.76 -34.66
N ALA A 40 34.01 -26.35 -35.53
CA ALA A 40 34.33 -25.75 -36.83
C ALA A 40 34.61 -24.24 -36.76
N ARG A 41 34.36 -23.59 -35.62
CA ARG A 41 34.46 -22.13 -35.48
C ARG A 41 35.87 -21.68 -35.05
N PRO A 42 36.34 -20.52 -35.55
CA PRO A 42 37.48 -19.82 -34.96
C PRO A 42 37.26 -19.56 -33.47
N ASP A 43 38.33 -19.60 -32.68
CA ASP A 43 38.30 -19.57 -31.21
C ASP A 43 37.59 -18.33 -30.61
N ASP A 44 37.69 -17.18 -31.29
CA ASP A 44 37.03 -15.92 -30.96
C ASP A 44 35.53 -15.90 -31.32
N GLN A 45 35.09 -16.78 -32.21
CA GLN A 45 33.71 -16.90 -32.70
C GLN A 45 32.95 -18.09 -32.09
N LYS A 46 33.60 -18.83 -31.18
CA LYS A 46 32.98 -19.94 -30.46
C LYS A 46 31.79 -19.49 -29.61
N VAL A 47 30.67 -20.19 -29.76
CA VAL A 47 29.45 -20.06 -28.95
C VAL A 47 29.72 -20.48 -27.52
N MET A 48 30.51 -21.52 -27.30
CA MET A 48 30.83 -21.97 -25.93
C MET A 48 31.64 -20.93 -25.14
N LYS A 49 32.41 -20.08 -25.82
CA LYS A 49 33.09 -18.95 -25.19
C LYS A 49 32.08 -17.90 -24.73
N LEU A 50 31.09 -17.58 -25.56
CA LEU A 50 29.97 -16.71 -25.20
C LEU A 50 29.15 -17.31 -24.05
N LEU A 51 28.71 -18.57 -24.15
CA LEU A 51 27.88 -19.23 -23.14
C LEU A 51 28.53 -19.23 -21.75
N ARG A 52 29.85 -19.43 -21.65
CA ARG A 52 30.61 -19.38 -20.39
C ARG A 52 30.68 -17.99 -19.76
N SER A 53 30.37 -16.94 -20.51
CA SER A 53 30.32 -15.56 -20.01
C SER A 53 28.92 -15.09 -19.62
N LEU A 54 27.90 -15.95 -19.76
CA LEU A 54 26.52 -15.63 -19.43
C LEU A 54 26.16 -16.12 -18.02
N GLY A 55 25.42 -15.29 -17.28
CA GLY A 55 24.81 -15.69 -16.02
C GLY A 55 25.71 -15.49 -14.80
N SER A 56 25.49 -16.35 -13.80
CA SER A 56 26.17 -16.34 -12.50
C SER A 56 27.56 -16.95 -12.53
N ASP A 57 28.41 -16.54 -11.58
CA ASP A 57 29.74 -17.13 -11.38
C ASP A 57 29.68 -18.59 -10.87
N LEU A 58 28.72 -18.90 -9.99
CA LEU A 58 28.67 -20.17 -9.24
C LEU A 58 27.27 -20.83 -9.21
N ASN A 59 26.46 -20.63 -10.26
CA ASN A 59 25.15 -21.26 -10.51
C ASN A 59 23.90 -20.62 -9.87
N ILE A 60 23.98 -19.40 -9.35
CA ILE A 60 22.83 -18.65 -8.83
C ILE A 60 22.51 -17.47 -9.74
N ASN A 61 21.58 -17.68 -10.67
CA ASN A 61 21.17 -16.64 -11.62
C ASN A 61 20.15 -15.71 -10.97
N ALA A 62 20.51 -14.43 -10.85
CA ALA A 62 19.62 -13.36 -10.45
C ALA A 62 19.15 -12.60 -11.68
N PHE A 63 17.85 -12.33 -11.78
CA PHE A 63 17.24 -11.54 -12.84
C PHE A 63 15.98 -10.85 -12.33
N ALA A 64 15.56 -9.79 -13.01
CA ALA A 64 14.36 -9.04 -12.65
C ALA A 64 13.51 -8.79 -13.89
N LEU A 65 12.24 -8.49 -13.66
CA LEU A 65 11.25 -8.28 -14.70
C LEU A 65 10.78 -6.84 -14.68
N ASN A 66 10.45 -6.33 -15.87
CA ASN A 66 9.69 -5.10 -16.04
C ASN A 66 8.70 -5.34 -17.20
N PHE A 67 7.74 -4.44 -17.37
CA PHE A 67 6.72 -4.56 -18.39
C PHE A 67 6.57 -3.28 -19.20
N ARG A 68 5.97 -3.43 -20.38
CA ARG A 68 5.52 -2.31 -21.21
C ARG A 68 4.00 -2.23 -21.16
N TYR A 69 3.47 -1.03 -21.21
CA TYR A 69 2.04 -0.80 -21.47
C TYR A 69 1.69 -1.22 -22.91
N GLU A 70 0.39 -1.26 -23.23
CA GLU A 70 -0.09 -1.58 -24.58
C GLU A 70 0.42 -0.60 -25.64
N ASP A 71 0.65 0.66 -25.26
CA ASP A 71 1.21 1.71 -26.12
C ASP A 71 2.73 1.58 -26.35
N GLY A 72 3.37 0.58 -25.75
CA GLY A 72 4.81 0.33 -25.86
C GLY A 72 5.68 1.10 -24.86
N ARG A 73 5.11 2.04 -24.09
CA ARG A 73 5.83 2.76 -23.03
C ARG A 73 6.34 1.76 -21.99
N LEU A 74 7.58 1.94 -21.54
CA LEU A 74 8.15 1.13 -20.45
C LEU A 74 7.61 1.62 -19.12
N ASN A 75 7.28 0.71 -18.21
CA ASN A 75 7.02 1.07 -16.82
C ASN A 75 8.29 1.62 -16.18
N ASP A 76 8.14 2.76 -15.49
CA ASP A 76 9.19 3.47 -14.77
C ASP A 76 9.04 3.37 -13.24
N ASP A 77 7.93 2.75 -12.75
CA ASP A 77 7.60 2.63 -11.33
C ASP A 77 8.12 1.30 -10.74
N ILE A 78 9.04 1.38 -9.78
CA ILE A 78 9.66 0.21 -9.12
C ILE A 78 8.65 -0.62 -8.33
N GLU A 79 7.62 -0.02 -7.74
CA GLU A 79 6.60 -0.75 -6.98
C GLU A 79 5.78 -1.64 -7.92
N GLU A 80 5.49 -1.17 -9.13
CA GLU A 80 4.73 -1.94 -10.12
C GLU A 80 5.59 -3.03 -10.79
N ALA A 81 6.90 -2.81 -10.93
CA ALA A 81 7.83 -3.86 -11.33
C ALA A 81 7.94 -4.95 -10.26
N ASN A 82 8.08 -4.57 -8.99
CA ASN A 82 8.06 -5.49 -7.85
C ASN A 82 6.74 -6.26 -7.78
N TYR A 83 5.61 -5.59 -8.01
CA TYR A 83 4.30 -6.23 -8.02
C TYR A 83 4.20 -7.31 -9.11
N LEU A 84 4.70 -7.05 -10.33
CA LEU A 84 4.79 -8.10 -11.36
C LEU A 84 5.62 -9.29 -10.89
N MET A 85 6.81 -9.03 -10.35
CA MET A 85 7.73 -10.07 -9.88
C MET A 85 7.14 -10.90 -8.73
N GLN A 86 6.45 -10.25 -7.79
CA GLN A 86 5.73 -10.90 -6.71
C GLN A 86 4.70 -11.89 -7.26
N ARG A 87 3.86 -11.44 -8.20
CA ARG A 87 2.82 -12.28 -8.79
C ARG A 87 3.36 -13.50 -9.54
N VAL A 88 4.49 -13.31 -10.23
CA VAL A 88 5.20 -14.39 -10.94
C VAL A 88 5.74 -15.40 -9.94
N ILE A 89 6.33 -14.96 -8.82
CA ILE A 89 6.81 -15.85 -7.76
C ILE A 89 5.65 -16.59 -7.09
N GLU A 90 4.57 -15.91 -6.73
CA GLU A 90 3.34 -16.54 -6.22
C GLU A 90 2.72 -17.55 -7.21
N ALA A 91 3.08 -17.52 -8.50
CA ALA A 91 2.63 -18.51 -9.48
C ALA A 91 3.62 -19.67 -9.66
N LEU A 92 4.88 -19.47 -9.26
CA LEU A 92 6.02 -20.36 -9.47
C LEU A 92 6.70 -20.75 -8.16
N SER A 93 5.96 -20.73 -7.05
CA SER A 93 6.41 -21.16 -5.73
C SER A 93 5.21 -21.58 -4.88
N VAL A 94 5.47 -22.34 -3.81
CA VAL A 94 4.46 -22.60 -2.77
C VAL A 94 4.56 -21.45 -1.78
N ASP A 95 3.59 -20.55 -1.83
CA ASP A 95 3.55 -19.33 -1.02
C ASP A 95 2.46 -19.41 0.06
N SER A 96 1.42 -20.21 -0.18
CA SER A 96 0.28 -20.43 0.71
C SER A 96 0.06 -21.91 1.05
N PRO A 97 -0.49 -22.24 2.24
CA PRO A 97 -0.95 -23.59 2.55
C PRO A 97 -2.01 -24.15 1.60
N ASP A 98 -2.72 -23.28 0.84
CA ASP A 98 -3.72 -23.69 -0.15
C ASP A 98 -3.11 -24.11 -1.50
N ASP A 99 -1.83 -23.83 -1.72
CA ASP A 99 -1.17 -24.14 -2.98
C ASP A 99 -1.01 -25.66 -3.10
N ASP A 100 -1.31 -26.17 -4.31
CA ASP A 100 -1.06 -27.57 -4.66
C ASP A 100 0.31 -27.65 -5.35
N PRO A 101 1.36 -28.15 -4.67
CA PRO A 101 2.71 -28.17 -5.23
C PRO A 101 2.80 -29.00 -6.50
N THR A 102 1.88 -29.96 -6.70
CA THR A 102 1.86 -30.81 -7.90
C THR A 102 1.39 -30.08 -9.16
N LYS A 103 0.75 -28.91 -9.00
CA LYS A 103 0.28 -28.07 -10.10
C LYS A 103 1.26 -26.95 -10.46
N ILE A 104 2.34 -26.78 -9.72
CA ILE A 104 3.35 -25.74 -9.96
C ILE A 104 4.39 -26.29 -10.94
N PRO A 105 4.47 -25.75 -12.17
CA PRO A 105 5.26 -26.34 -13.25
C PRO A 105 6.75 -25.97 -13.20
N LEU A 106 7.10 -24.91 -12.47
CA LEU A 106 8.45 -24.41 -12.30
C LEU A 106 8.57 -23.76 -10.92
N PHE A 107 9.69 -23.98 -10.24
CA PHE A 107 9.98 -23.39 -8.94
C PHE A 107 11.05 -22.32 -9.06
N LEU A 108 10.72 -21.11 -8.63
CA LEU A 108 11.64 -19.99 -8.49
C LEU A 108 11.60 -19.47 -7.05
N THR A 109 12.65 -18.75 -6.69
CA THR A 109 12.73 -18.04 -5.41
C THR A 109 12.96 -16.56 -5.68
N SER A 110 12.82 -15.72 -4.66
CA SER A 110 13.10 -14.30 -4.74
C SER A 110 13.92 -13.80 -3.56
N THR A 111 14.39 -12.56 -3.69
CA THR A 111 15.00 -11.75 -2.64
C THR A 111 14.79 -10.28 -2.97
N GLU A 112 15.16 -9.40 -2.05
CA GLU A 112 15.10 -7.95 -2.23
C GLU A 112 16.50 -7.34 -2.17
N PHE A 113 16.76 -6.37 -3.03
CA PHE A 113 17.97 -5.55 -3.02
C PHE A 113 17.65 -4.18 -2.43
N SER A 114 18.08 -3.97 -1.19
CA SER A 114 17.93 -2.70 -0.49
C SER A 114 19.10 -1.74 -0.74
N ASP A 115 18.87 -0.45 -0.54
CA ASP A 115 19.95 0.56 -0.64
C ASP A 115 21.07 0.31 0.38
N GLU A 116 20.71 -0.10 1.59
CA GLU A 116 21.65 -0.35 2.69
C GLU A 116 22.65 -1.46 2.35
N LEU A 117 22.19 -2.54 1.72
CA LEU A 117 23.01 -3.71 1.44
C LEU A 117 23.64 -3.69 0.03
N TYR A 118 22.93 -3.12 -0.95
CA TYR A 118 23.31 -3.23 -2.36
C TYR A 118 23.72 -1.90 -3.00
N GLY A 119 23.34 -0.74 -2.47
CA GLY A 119 23.76 0.59 -2.93
C GLY A 119 23.82 0.73 -4.46
N GLU A 120 25.03 0.98 -4.99
CA GLU A 120 25.27 1.13 -6.44
C GLU A 120 24.88 -0.10 -7.27
N CYS A 121 24.95 -1.31 -6.70
CA CYS A 121 24.53 -2.53 -7.39
C CYS A 121 23.03 -2.49 -7.72
N LYS A 122 22.19 -2.14 -6.73
CA LYS A 122 20.75 -1.94 -6.92
C LYS A 122 20.49 -0.82 -7.91
N ALA A 123 21.14 0.33 -7.75
CA ALA A 123 20.98 1.49 -8.64
C ALA A 123 21.24 1.13 -10.12
N ASN A 124 22.29 0.35 -10.39
CA ASN A 124 22.61 -0.16 -11.72
C ASN A 124 21.54 -1.14 -12.25
N TYR A 125 20.99 -2.00 -11.40
CA TYR A 125 19.91 -2.92 -11.77
C TYR A 125 18.61 -2.16 -12.13
N VAL A 126 18.21 -1.19 -11.30
CA VAL A 126 17.08 -0.29 -11.53
C VAL A 126 17.23 0.44 -12.87
N LYS A 127 18.41 1.00 -13.14
CA LYS A 127 18.72 1.66 -14.41
C LYS A 127 18.59 0.72 -15.60
N ARG A 128 19.11 -0.51 -15.51
CA ARG A 128 19.04 -1.51 -16.60
C ARG A 128 17.63 -2.02 -16.86
N LEU A 129 16.75 -1.97 -15.85
CA LEU A 129 15.31 -2.25 -16.01
C LEU A 129 14.54 -1.08 -16.63
N GLY A 130 15.16 0.09 -16.79
CA GLY A 130 14.51 1.31 -17.28
C GLY A 130 13.57 1.96 -16.26
N LEU A 131 13.79 1.70 -14.97
CA LEU A 131 13.03 2.28 -13.86
C LEU A 131 13.66 3.60 -13.40
N GLU A 132 12.83 4.49 -12.84
CA GLU A 132 13.33 5.67 -12.13
C GLU A 132 14.09 5.24 -10.85
N GLN A 133 15.12 5.98 -10.48
CA GLN A 133 15.87 5.71 -9.25
C GLN A 133 14.95 5.94 -8.04
N SER A 134 14.99 5.00 -7.09
CA SER A 134 14.08 5.00 -5.93
C SER A 134 14.76 4.40 -4.71
N SER A 135 14.37 4.91 -3.54
CA SER A 135 14.72 4.38 -2.22
C SER A 135 14.08 3.01 -1.93
N LEU A 136 13.00 2.67 -2.63
CA LEU A 136 12.28 1.40 -2.46
C LEU A 136 13.17 0.22 -2.87
N ASP A 137 13.11 -0.86 -2.10
CA ASP A 137 13.86 -2.08 -2.39
C ASP A 137 13.43 -2.67 -3.74
N LEU A 138 14.39 -3.23 -4.49
CA LEU A 138 14.11 -3.90 -5.76
C LEU A 138 13.96 -5.40 -5.52
N MET A 139 12.80 -5.96 -5.87
CA MET A 139 12.62 -7.41 -5.87
C MET A 139 13.41 -8.04 -7.02
N VAL A 140 14.03 -9.19 -6.78
CA VAL A 140 14.84 -9.93 -7.75
C VAL A 140 14.46 -11.40 -7.71
N LEU A 141 14.27 -12.00 -8.89
CA LEU A 141 14.03 -13.43 -9.06
C LEU A 141 15.38 -14.16 -9.02
N ARG A 142 15.39 -15.30 -8.34
CA ARG A 142 16.56 -16.14 -8.11
C ARG A 142 16.30 -17.55 -8.61
N ASN A 143 17.09 -17.96 -9.60
CA ASN A 143 17.15 -19.32 -10.14
C ASN A 143 18.46 -19.99 -9.71
N VAL A 144 18.37 -20.93 -8.77
CA VAL A 144 19.51 -21.72 -8.30
C VAL A 144 19.56 -23.03 -9.09
N VAL A 145 20.64 -23.24 -9.85
CA VAL A 145 20.78 -24.41 -10.72
C VAL A 145 21.70 -25.45 -10.09
N MET A 146 21.11 -26.47 -9.50
CA MET A 146 21.84 -27.63 -8.95
C MET A 146 21.65 -28.90 -9.77
N SER A 147 20.63 -28.92 -10.63
CA SER A 147 20.34 -30.08 -11.48
C SER A 147 21.32 -30.14 -12.66
N PRO A 148 21.95 -31.29 -12.92
CA PRO A 148 22.76 -31.49 -14.12
C PRO A 148 21.92 -31.88 -15.34
N PHE A 149 20.62 -32.13 -15.18
CA PHE A 149 19.73 -32.65 -16.23
C PHE A 149 18.93 -31.63 -17.05
N PRO A 150 18.89 -30.30 -16.77
CA PRO A 150 17.88 -29.45 -17.39
C PRO A 150 18.10 -29.24 -18.89
N THR A 151 19.28 -29.51 -19.42
CA THR A 151 19.58 -29.31 -20.85
C THR A 151 19.20 -30.51 -21.72
N ASP A 152 18.95 -31.67 -21.12
CA ASP A 152 18.58 -32.88 -21.87
C ASP A 152 17.18 -32.75 -22.47
N GLY A 153 17.02 -33.31 -23.68
CA GLY A 153 15.72 -33.36 -24.35
C GLY A 153 15.04 -32.00 -24.56
N ASN A 154 15.82 -30.90 -24.59
CA ASN A 154 15.33 -29.53 -24.72
C ASN A 154 14.50 -29.03 -23.51
N PHE A 155 14.65 -29.65 -22.34
CA PHE A 155 13.82 -29.33 -21.17
C PHE A 155 13.97 -27.90 -20.66
N THR A 156 15.17 -27.31 -20.75
CA THR A 156 15.42 -25.89 -20.38
C THR A 156 14.53 -24.93 -21.17
N ASN A 157 14.31 -25.21 -22.47
CA ASN A 157 13.42 -24.38 -23.29
C ASN A 157 11.96 -24.55 -22.89
N GLN A 158 11.54 -25.78 -22.52
CA GLN A 158 10.18 -25.98 -21.98
C GLN A 158 9.97 -25.19 -20.68
N LEU A 159 10.96 -25.17 -19.79
CA LEU A 159 10.91 -24.34 -18.58
C LEU A 159 10.88 -22.84 -18.90
N ALA A 160 11.62 -22.41 -19.93
CA ALA A 160 11.60 -21.03 -20.39
C ALA A 160 10.26 -20.63 -21.00
N ASP A 161 9.60 -21.51 -21.75
CA ASP A 161 8.26 -21.30 -22.31
C ASP A 161 7.21 -21.19 -21.20
N ILE A 162 7.26 -22.09 -20.20
CA ILE A 162 6.40 -22.02 -19.00
C ILE A 162 6.59 -20.70 -18.27
N PHE A 163 7.84 -20.29 -18.05
CA PHE A 163 8.16 -19.02 -17.42
C PHE A 163 7.60 -17.84 -18.24
N TYR A 164 7.79 -17.85 -19.56
CA TYR A 164 7.29 -16.81 -20.46
C TYR A 164 5.76 -16.71 -20.39
N ASP A 165 5.04 -17.83 -20.45
CA ASP A 165 3.57 -17.85 -20.40
C ASP A 165 3.03 -17.28 -19.09
N VAL A 166 3.68 -17.63 -17.96
CA VAL A 166 3.33 -17.07 -16.64
C VAL A 166 3.59 -15.57 -16.60
N VAL A 167 4.78 -15.12 -17.02
CA VAL A 167 5.11 -13.69 -17.05
C VAL A 167 4.16 -12.90 -17.96
N ALA A 168 3.83 -13.43 -19.14
CA ALA A 168 2.90 -12.80 -20.06
C ALA A 168 1.51 -12.67 -19.43
N LYS A 169 0.99 -13.73 -18.82
CA LYS A 169 -0.31 -13.72 -18.12
C LYS A 169 -0.34 -12.72 -16.97
N GLU A 170 0.67 -12.70 -16.12
CA GLU A 170 0.71 -11.77 -14.98
C GLU A 170 0.93 -10.33 -15.44
N THR A 171 1.67 -10.11 -16.54
CA THR A 171 1.83 -8.79 -17.17
C THR A 171 0.49 -8.20 -17.59
N GLU A 172 -0.44 -8.99 -18.15
CA GLU A 172 -1.78 -8.50 -18.50
C GLU A 172 -2.58 -8.00 -17.28
N ILE A 173 -2.38 -8.63 -16.12
CA ILE A 173 -3.03 -8.21 -14.87
C ILE A 173 -2.42 -6.88 -14.39
N VAL A 174 -1.09 -6.77 -14.40
CA VAL A 174 -0.38 -5.55 -14.02
C VAL A 174 -0.67 -4.38 -14.99
N ARG A 175 -0.87 -4.66 -16.28
CA ARG A 175 -1.35 -3.67 -17.25
C ARG A 175 -2.74 -3.16 -16.87
N LYS A 176 -3.70 -4.05 -16.64
CA LYS A 176 -5.06 -3.66 -16.23
C LYS A 176 -5.08 -2.85 -14.93
N ARG A 177 -4.23 -3.20 -13.98
CA ARG A 177 -4.03 -2.45 -12.73
C ARG A 177 -3.58 -1.01 -12.96
N ASN A 178 -2.69 -0.80 -13.93
CA ASN A 178 -1.98 0.46 -14.15
C ASN A 178 -2.51 1.29 -15.33
N THR A 179 -3.47 0.80 -16.10
CA THR A 179 -4.06 1.51 -17.24
C THR A 179 -5.37 2.19 -16.82
N PRO A 180 -5.45 3.53 -16.88
CA PRO A 180 -6.70 4.25 -16.64
C PRO A 180 -7.80 3.87 -17.65
N ALA A 181 -9.01 3.64 -17.16
CA ALA A 181 -10.19 3.34 -17.94
C ALA A 181 -11.44 4.03 -17.36
N PRO A 182 -12.53 4.19 -18.14
CA PRO A 182 -13.75 4.79 -17.62
C PRO A 182 -14.34 3.95 -16.48
N ASP A 183 -14.66 4.60 -15.37
CA ASP A 183 -15.15 3.94 -14.15
C ASP A 183 -16.13 4.82 -13.38
N PHE A 184 -16.78 4.24 -12.36
CA PHE A 184 -17.57 4.98 -11.41
C PHE A 184 -16.66 5.64 -10.37
N HIS A 185 -16.83 6.94 -10.16
CA HIS A 185 -16.04 7.71 -9.21
C HIS A 185 -16.89 8.06 -8.00
N ASN A 186 -16.34 7.82 -6.81
CA ASN A 186 -17.00 8.11 -5.54
C ASN A 186 -16.34 9.33 -4.91
N PHE A 187 -17.16 10.27 -4.46
CA PHE A 187 -16.72 11.47 -3.78
C PHE A 187 -17.42 11.61 -2.43
N LEU A 188 -16.67 11.71 -1.34
CA LEU A 188 -17.22 12.18 -0.07
C LEU A 188 -17.61 13.65 -0.20
N ILE A 189 -18.83 13.98 0.18
CA ILE A 189 -19.33 15.35 0.18
C ILE A 189 -19.06 15.99 1.54
N GLN A 190 -18.42 17.16 1.55
CA GLN A 190 -18.23 17.99 2.74
C GLN A 190 -18.73 19.43 2.53
N GLY A 191 -19.15 20.06 3.62
CA GLY A 191 -19.66 21.43 3.66
C GLY A 191 -21.13 21.58 3.25
N THR A 192 -21.72 22.69 3.68
CA THR A 192 -23.11 23.09 3.42
C THR A 192 -23.22 24.55 2.97
N GLU A 193 -22.29 25.43 3.40
CA GLU A 193 -22.13 26.78 2.85
C GLU A 193 -21.54 26.67 1.43
N GLU A 194 -20.36 26.07 1.37
CA GLU A 194 -19.66 25.67 0.16
C GLU A 194 -19.52 24.15 0.12
N ILE A 195 -19.73 23.57 -1.06
CA ILE A 195 -19.67 22.11 -1.24
C ILE A 195 -18.29 21.72 -1.76
N TYR A 196 -17.72 20.72 -1.13
CA TYR A 196 -16.45 20.11 -1.51
C TYR A 196 -16.66 18.63 -1.77
N LEU A 197 -16.00 18.13 -2.81
CA LEU A 197 -15.98 16.73 -3.21
C LEU A 197 -14.57 16.19 -3.01
N ILE A 198 -14.46 15.17 -2.17
CA ILE A 198 -13.21 14.47 -1.87
C ILE A 198 -13.26 13.12 -2.57
N HIS A 199 -12.41 12.92 -3.57
CA HIS A 199 -12.33 11.64 -4.25
C HIS A 199 -11.88 10.55 -3.26
N LEU A 200 -12.48 9.36 -3.30
CA LEU A 200 -12.07 8.23 -2.47
C LEU A 200 -10.91 7.48 -3.15
N PRO A 201 -9.66 7.64 -2.70
CA PRO A 201 -8.51 7.13 -3.44
C PRO A 201 -8.26 5.64 -3.17
N MET A 202 -7.54 4.99 -4.08
CA MET A 202 -6.96 3.64 -3.89
C MET A 202 -5.52 3.61 -4.42
N PHE A 203 -4.60 2.95 -3.71
CA PHE A 203 -3.21 2.81 -4.20
C PHE A 203 -3.08 1.83 -5.37
N HIS A 204 -3.94 0.83 -5.43
CA HIS A 204 -3.75 -0.34 -6.28
C HIS A 204 -4.61 -0.35 -7.56
N VAL A 205 -5.30 0.75 -7.86
CA VAL A 205 -6.14 0.89 -9.05
C VAL A 205 -5.84 2.24 -9.71
N ALA A 206 -5.31 2.23 -10.94
CA ALA A 206 -4.91 3.45 -11.65
C ALA A 206 -6.01 4.53 -11.70
N ASN A 207 -7.27 4.10 -11.90
CA ASN A 207 -8.43 5.01 -11.95
C ASN A 207 -8.60 5.83 -10.68
N HIS A 208 -8.19 5.29 -9.54
CA HIS A 208 -8.43 5.85 -8.22
C HIS A 208 -7.14 6.28 -7.51
N ARG A 209 -5.98 6.20 -8.19
CA ARG A 209 -4.65 6.48 -7.63
C ARG A 209 -4.32 7.98 -7.58
N GLN A 210 -5.26 8.75 -7.03
CA GLN A 210 -5.14 10.20 -6.93
C GLN A 210 -5.91 10.70 -5.71
N GLN A 211 -5.24 11.52 -4.90
CA GLN A 211 -5.90 12.33 -3.89
C GLN A 211 -6.41 13.62 -4.52
N LEU A 212 -7.72 13.83 -4.47
CA LEU A 212 -8.38 14.99 -5.08
C LEU A 212 -9.40 15.59 -4.12
N ILE A 213 -9.34 16.91 -3.99
CA ILE A 213 -10.35 17.73 -3.32
C ILE A 213 -10.72 18.86 -4.26
N VAL A 214 -12.00 19.00 -4.57
CA VAL A 214 -12.50 20.02 -5.50
C VAL A 214 -13.74 20.69 -4.94
N ASN A 215 -13.82 22.02 -5.08
CA ASN A 215 -15.04 22.75 -4.81
C ASN A 215 -16.08 22.43 -5.90
N ALA A 216 -17.35 22.32 -5.53
CA ALA A 216 -18.42 22.03 -6.48
C ALA A 216 -19.70 22.81 -6.15
N SER A 217 -20.58 22.92 -7.13
CA SER A 217 -21.95 23.39 -6.94
C SER A 217 -22.95 22.39 -7.51
N PHE A 218 -24.05 22.19 -6.79
CA PHE A 218 -25.20 21.44 -7.28
C PHE A 218 -26.27 22.41 -7.80
N ASP A 219 -27.18 21.91 -8.64
CA ASP A 219 -28.40 22.63 -8.97
C ASP A 219 -29.19 23.01 -7.70
N GLU A 220 -29.94 24.12 -7.74
CA GLU A 220 -30.58 24.70 -6.55
C GLU A 220 -31.47 23.71 -5.80
N LYS A 221 -32.22 22.88 -6.55
CA LYS A 221 -33.13 21.87 -5.99
C LYS A 221 -32.34 20.79 -5.26
N SER A 222 -31.27 20.28 -5.87
CA SER A 222 -30.42 19.26 -5.26
C SER A 222 -29.63 19.80 -4.07
N LYS A 223 -29.11 21.04 -4.15
CA LYS A 223 -28.42 21.70 -3.03
C LYS A 223 -29.33 21.84 -1.82
N ALA A 224 -30.56 22.33 -2.00
CA ALA A 224 -31.51 22.49 -0.90
C ALA A 224 -31.85 21.16 -0.21
N LYS A 225 -32.06 20.09 -1.00
CA LYS A 225 -32.31 18.75 -0.48
C LYS A 225 -31.11 18.17 0.26
N TYR A 226 -29.92 18.28 -0.32
CA TYR A 226 -28.68 17.84 0.33
C TYR A 226 -28.48 18.53 1.68
N ILE A 227 -28.64 19.86 1.74
CA ILE A 227 -28.49 20.62 3.00
C ILE A 227 -29.54 20.16 4.03
N ALA A 228 -30.79 19.95 3.63
CA ALA A 228 -31.83 19.46 4.52
C ALA A 228 -31.48 18.07 5.08
N LEU A 229 -31.04 17.15 4.22
CA LEU A 229 -30.64 15.80 4.60
C LEU A 229 -29.41 15.80 5.52
N LYS A 230 -28.41 16.66 5.25
CA LYS A 230 -27.21 16.76 6.07
C LYS A 230 -27.48 17.39 7.44
N LYS A 231 -28.46 18.30 7.52
CA LYS A 231 -28.94 18.84 8.79
C LYS A 231 -29.72 17.82 9.62
N SER A 232 -30.54 16.97 8.97
CA SER A 232 -31.27 15.92 9.68
C SER A 232 -30.38 14.75 10.10
N ASN A 233 -29.31 14.48 9.35
CA ASN A 233 -28.37 13.38 9.59
C ASN A 233 -26.93 13.91 9.63
N PRO A 234 -26.56 14.65 10.69
CA PRO A 234 -25.27 15.34 10.77
C PRO A 234 -24.04 14.41 10.75
N THR A 235 -24.19 13.21 11.29
CA THR A 235 -23.11 12.21 11.44
C THR A 235 -22.96 11.33 10.21
N GLU A 236 -24.01 11.15 9.40
CA GLU A 236 -24.01 10.23 8.27
C GLU A 236 -23.15 10.77 7.12
N PRO A 237 -22.15 10.02 6.63
CA PRO A 237 -21.42 10.35 5.41
C PRO A 237 -22.33 10.27 4.19
N MET A 238 -22.23 11.27 3.33
CA MET A 238 -22.94 11.30 2.05
C MET A 238 -21.91 11.24 0.94
N LEU A 239 -22.10 10.30 0.02
CA LEU A 239 -21.22 10.10 -1.13
C LEU A 239 -21.96 10.55 -2.39
N LEU A 240 -21.27 11.30 -3.24
CA LEU A 240 -21.67 11.55 -4.61
C LEU A 240 -20.99 10.52 -5.51
N VAL A 241 -21.77 9.86 -6.36
CA VAL A 241 -21.26 8.87 -7.33
C VAL A 241 -21.64 9.30 -8.73
N THR A 242 -20.74 9.14 -9.69
CA THR A 242 -21.04 9.39 -11.10
C THR A 242 -22.13 8.43 -11.59
N GLN A 243 -23.09 8.91 -12.39
CA GLN A 243 -24.15 8.04 -12.93
C GLN A 243 -23.65 7.06 -13.99
N ARG A 244 -22.50 7.37 -14.60
CA ARG A 244 -21.93 6.65 -15.74
C ARG A 244 -20.45 6.42 -15.48
N LYS A 245 -19.89 5.43 -16.17
CA LYS A 245 -18.44 5.24 -16.24
C LYS A 245 -17.81 6.37 -17.04
N VAL A 246 -16.87 7.07 -16.42
CA VAL A 246 -16.18 8.23 -17.00
C VAL A 246 -14.70 8.17 -16.66
N MET A 247 -13.85 8.80 -17.47
CA MET A 247 -12.45 8.97 -17.07
C MET A 247 -12.38 10.03 -15.96
N ALA A 248 -11.56 9.78 -14.93
CA ALA A 248 -11.36 10.74 -13.85
C ALA A 248 -10.94 12.12 -14.40
N LYS A 249 -9.96 12.15 -15.33
CA LYS A 249 -9.47 13.37 -15.97
C LYS A 249 -10.58 14.20 -16.65
N ASP A 250 -11.57 13.54 -17.26
CA ASP A 250 -12.64 14.22 -18.00
C ASP A 250 -13.59 14.93 -17.04
N VAL A 251 -13.80 14.35 -15.85
CA VAL A 251 -14.57 14.96 -14.78
C VAL A 251 -13.78 16.12 -14.17
N ILE A 252 -12.50 15.89 -13.84
CA ILE A 252 -11.71 16.75 -12.95
C ILE A 252 -11.04 17.92 -13.68
N GLU A 253 -10.39 17.67 -14.81
CA GLU A 253 -9.49 18.64 -15.45
C GLU A 253 -10.23 19.62 -16.36
N GLN A 254 -11.40 19.23 -16.88
CA GLN A 254 -12.20 20.07 -17.77
C GLN A 254 -13.13 21.04 -17.02
N LYS A 255 -13.02 21.14 -15.68
CA LYS A 255 -14.03 21.81 -14.82
C LYS A 255 -15.43 21.36 -15.22
N GLY A 256 -15.55 20.07 -15.50
CA GLY A 256 -16.65 19.51 -16.26
C GLY A 256 -17.98 19.60 -15.52
N HIS A 257 -19.05 19.49 -16.28
CA HIS A 257 -20.38 19.21 -15.77
C HIS A 257 -20.61 17.70 -15.84
N PHE A 258 -21.13 17.10 -14.78
CA PHE A 258 -21.53 15.69 -14.81
C PHE A 258 -22.77 15.42 -13.98
N ASP A 259 -23.49 14.36 -14.35
CA ASP A 259 -24.64 13.87 -13.60
C ASP A 259 -24.18 12.89 -12.53
N GLY A 260 -24.58 13.18 -11.29
CA GLY A 260 -24.28 12.37 -10.12
C GLY A 260 -25.53 11.87 -9.42
N GLN A 261 -25.30 10.98 -8.45
CA GLN A 261 -26.29 10.49 -7.50
C GLN A 261 -25.69 10.58 -6.10
N ILE A 262 -26.49 11.03 -5.12
CA ILE A 262 -26.06 11.04 -3.73
C ILE A 262 -26.59 9.78 -3.04
N MET A 263 -25.71 9.12 -2.31
CA MET A 263 -25.98 7.92 -1.55
C MET A 263 -25.50 8.02 -0.10
N THR A 264 -26.11 7.22 0.77
CA THR A 264 -25.61 6.95 2.13
C THR A 264 -25.24 5.47 2.22
N LYS A 265 -24.27 5.14 3.09
CA LYS A 265 -23.84 3.74 3.26
C LYS A 265 -24.83 2.92 4.10
N GLU A 266 -25.75 3.55 4.84
CA GLU A 266 -26.80 2.84 5.63
C GLU A 266 -28.02 2.33 4.85
N SER A 267 -28.32 2.87 3.67
CA SER A 267 -29.58 2.56 2.98
C SER A 267 -29.43 1.34 2.05
N PHE A 268 -30.17 0.25 2.31
CA PHE A 268 -30.31 -0.88 1.38
C PHE A 268 -30.82 -0.46 -0.02
N SER A 269 -31.41 0.73 -0.16
CA SER A 269 -31.83 1.33 -1.44
C SER A 269 -30.75 2.19 -2.14
N GLY A 270 -29.58 2.39 -1.52
CA GLY A 270 -28.34 2.86 -2.16
C GLY A 270 -28.31 4.26 -2.77
N ILE A 271 -29.43 4.96 -2.96
CA ILE A 271 -29.48 6.31 -3.55
C ILE A 271 -30.55 7.12 -2.83
N ILE A 272 -30.17 8.29 -2.29
CA ILE A 272 -31.06 9.22 -1.60
C ILE A 272 -31.43 10.43 -2.47
N LEU A 273 -30.61 10.75 -3.47
CA LEU A 273 -30.90 11.78 -4.44
C LEU A 273 -30.38 11.38 -5.82
N GLN A 274 -31.27 11.39 -6.80
CA GLN A 274 -30.95 11.14 -8.21
C GLN A 274 -30.82 12.46 -8.99
N ASP A 275 -30.15 12.37 -10.14
CA ASP A 275 -30.05 13.45 -11.13
C ASP A 275 -29.49 14.75 -10.55
N VAL A 276 -28.43 14.63 -9.76
CA VAL A 276 -27.71 15.79 -9.22
C VAL A 276 -26.82 16.33 -10.33
N CYS A 277 -27.12 17.54 -10.79
CA CYS A 277 -26.35 18.22 -11.80
C CYS A 277 -25.15 18.90 -11.11
N VAL A 278 -23.94 18.40 -11.35
CA VAL A 278 -22.73 18.82 -10.63
C VAL A 278 -21.85 19.66 -11.55
N GLN A 279 -21.55 20.88 -11.11
CA GLN A 279 -20.54 21.74 -11.72
C GLN A 279 -19.31 21.77 -10.82
N LEU A 280 -18.16 21.35 -11.35
CA LEU A 280 -16.90 21.49 -10.63
C LEU A 280 -16.39 22.94 -10.70
N GLY A 281 -15.87 23.40 -9.57
CA GLY A 281 -15.29 24.71 -9.35
C GLY A 281 -13.76 24.65 -9.25
N LYS A 282 -13.22 25.29 -8.21
CA LYS A 282 -11.77 25.36 -7.98
C LYS A 282 -11.23 24.04 -7.41
N THR A 283 -10.18 23.50 -8.01
CA THR A 283 -9.40 22.40 -7.45
C THR A 283 -8.64 22.86 -6.21
N ILE A 284 -8.89 22.21 -5.08
CA ILE A 284 -8.24 22.48 -3.80
C ILE A 284 -7.02 21.60 -3.62
N VAL A 285 -7.05 20.33 -4.04
CA VAL A 285 -5.92 19.39 -4.03
C VAL A 285 -6.05 18.49 -5.24
N SER A 286 -4.94 18.17 -5.90
CA SER A 286 -4.87 17.15 -6.94
C SER A 286 -3.46 16.55 -6.93
N ARG A 287 -3.32 15.32 -6.44
CA ARG A 287 -2.03 14.68 -6.24
C ARG A 287 -2.04 13.21 -6.66
N PRO A 288 -1.09 12.78 -7.51
CA PRO A 288 -0.93 11.37 -7.81
C PRO A 288 -0.45 10.61 -6.58
N LEU A 289 -0.88 9.36 -6.45
CA LEU A 289 -0.49 8.47 -5.34
C LEU A 289 0.45 7.33 -5.80
N ASN A 290 1.04 7.44 -6.98
CA ASN A 290 2.09 6.53 -7.45
C ASN A 290 3.30 6.55 -6.53
N SER A 291 4.09 5.48 -6.54
CA SER A 291 5.17 5.26 -5.58
C SER A 291 6.19 6.39 -5.58
N LYS A 292 6.55 6.89 -6.76
CA LYS A 292 7.50 7.99 -6.96
C LYS A 292 7.10 9.31 -6.33
N TYR A 293 5.82 9.49 -6.03
CA TYR A 293 5.32 10.70 -5.40
C TYR A 293 5.14 10.53 -3.89
N ARG A 294 5.25 9.33 -3.33
CA ARG A 294 5.08 9.11 -1.89
C ARG A 294 6.37 9.40 -1.13
N LEU A 295 6.25 9.70 0.16
CA LEU A 295 7.38 9.85 1.07
C LEU A 295 7.96 8.49 1.48
N ASP A 296 9.27 8.47 1.72
CA ASP A 296 10.01 7.30 2.23
C ASP A 296 9.61 6.90 3.66
N LYS A 297 9.10 7.85 4.44
CA LYS A 297 8.67 7.64 5.82
C LYS A 297 7.42 8.45 6.10
N TYR A 298 6.55 7.92 6.95
CA TYR A 298 5.46 8.70 7.50
C TYR A 298 6.00 9.85 8.36
N PRO A 299 5.26 10.97 8.47
CA PRO A 299 5.54 12.02 9.45
C PRO A 299 5.67 11.45 10.87
N ASP A 300 6.81 11.72 11.51
CA ASP A 300 7.21 11.14 12.80
C ASP A 300 6.76 11.97 14.01
N THR A 301 6.48 13.25 13.78
CA THR A 301 6.30 14.27 14.81
C THR A 301 4.89 14.86 14.85
N PHE A 302 4.11 14.71 13.78
CA PHE A 302 2.77 15.27 13.64
C PHE A 302 1.94 14.43 12.65
N MET A 303 0.66 14.77 12.47
CA MET A 303 -0.20 14.23 11.41
C MET A 303 -0.76 15.38 10.54
N PRO A 304 -0.50 15.38 9.22
CA PRO A 304 -0.84 16.49 8.32
C PRO A 304 -2.26 16.38 7.72
N PHE A 305 -2.96 17.49 7.61
CA PHE A 305 -4.28 17.60 6.99
C PHE A 305 -4.35 18.80 6.04
N TYR A 306 -5.01 18.65 4.91
CA TYR A 306 -5.47 19.79 4.12
C TYR A 306 -6.58 20.51 4.87
N LEU A 307 -6.52 21.84 4.93
CA LEU A 307 -7.53 22.69 5.54
C LEU A 307 -8.21 23.56 4.49
N TYR A 308 -9.53 23.53 4.43
CA TYR A 308 -10.34 24.27 3.46
C TYR A 308 -11.75 24.54 3.98
N GLY A 309 -12.53 25.33 3.26
CA GLY A 309 -13.86 25.77 3.67
C GLY A 309 -13.92 27.27 3.94
N THR A 310 -14.76 27.66 4.89
CA THR A 310 -15.02 29.07 5.23
C THR A 310 -14.64 29.36 6.69
N PRO A 311 -14.56 30.63 7.11
CA PRO A 311 -14.36 30.97 8.52
C PRO A 311 -15.36 30.32 9.49
N ASN A 312 -16.57 29.99 9.01
CA ASN A 312 -17.65 29.42 9.82
C ASN A 312 -17.77 27.90 9.65
N GLU A 313 -17.22 27.33 8.58
CA GLU A 313 -17.33 25.91 8.23
C GLU A 313 -15.98 25.37 7.75
N ALA A 314 -15.11 25.04 8.70
CA ALA A 314 -13.81 24.44 8.43
C ALA A 314 -13.94 22.94 8.12
N ASN A 315 -13.20 22.47 7.12
CA ASN A 315 -13.15 21.08 6.71
C ASN A 315 -11.68 20.62 6.61
N ILE A 316 -11.44 19.36 6.96
CA ILE A 316 -10.11 18.75 6.89
C ILE A 316 -10.14 17.38 6.19
N ASP A 317 -9.07 17.07 5.48
CA ASP A 317 -8.79 15.77 4.88
C ASP A 317 -7.32 15.41 5.04
N HIS A 318 -7.03 14.18 5.47
CA HIS A 318 -5.67 13.71 5.77
C HIS A 318 -4.76 13.77 4.54
N VAL A 319 -3.55 14.31 4.67
CA VAL A 319 -2.58 14.31 3.57
C VAL A 319 -1.99 12.91 3.41
N ILE A 320 -2.27 12.24 2.30
CA ILE A 320 -1.85 10.85 2.09
C ILE A 320 -0.40 10.82 1.63
N THR A 321 0.53 10.64 2.58
CA THR A 321 1.97 10.76 2.29
C THR A 321 2.65 9.46 1.87
N ARG A 322 2.13 8.31 2.30
CA ARG A 322 2.74 6.99 2.11
C ARG A 322 1.69 5.90 2.14
N ALA A 323 1.95 4.76 1.51
CA ALA A 323 1.11 3.57 1.53
C ALA A 323 1.72 2.46 2.40
N PRO A 324 0.91 1.64 3.10
CA PRO A 324 -0.54 1.76 3.25
C PRO A 324 -0.96 3.03 4.02
N ASN A 325 -2.23 3.43 3.99
CA ASN A 325 -2.70 4.58 4.77
C ASN A 325 -4.19 4.50 5.11
N THR A 326 -4.73 5.52 5.76
CA THR A 326 -6.15 5.60 6.13
C THR A 326 -6.71 6.95 5.70
N GLN A 327 -7.92 6.92 5.16
CA GLN A 327 -8.67 8.11 4.84
C GLN A 327 -9.30 8.64 6.13
N LEU A 328 -8.87 9.82 6.57
CA LEU A 328 -9.43 10.52 7.72
C LEU A 328 -9.90 11.89 7.24
N SER A 329 -11.22 12.09 7.22
CA SER A 329 -11.81 13.35 6.77
C SER A 329 -12.83 13.83 7.79
N ALA A 330 -12.82 15.11 8.13
CA ALA A 330 -13.79 15.68 9.07
C ALA A 330 -14.34 17.01 8.54
N GLY A 331 -15.66 17.11 8.51
CA GLY A 331 -16.36 18.32 8.09
C GLY A 331 -16.95 19.09 9.28
N ARG A 332 -17.19 20.39 9.10
CA ARG A 332 -17.79 21.28 10.11
C ARG A 332 -16.98 21.34 11.42
N CYS A 333 -15.67 21.36 11.28
CA CYS A 333 -14.74 21.51 12.39
C CYS A 333 -14.78 22.94 12.95
N LYS A 334 -14.47 23.08 14.24
CA LYS A 334 -14.31 24.38 14.91
C LYS A 334 -12.82 24.62 15.13
N LEU A 335 -12.27 25.59 14.41
CA LEU A 335 -10.87 25.99 14.53
C LEU A 335 -10.76 27.32 15.28
N ASN A 336 -10.15 27.29 16.45
CA ASN A 336 -9.94 28.48 17.29
C ASN A 336 -8.45 28.80 17.37
N PHE A 337 -8.01 29.87 16.73
CA PHE A 337 -6.64 30.35 16.86
C PHE A 337 -6.40 31.01 18.23
N TYR A 338 -5.21 30.81 18.80
CA TYR A 338 -4.82 31.45 20.06
C TYR A 338 -4.60 32.96 19.89
N LYS A 339 -4.22 33.39 18.69
CA LYS A 339 -4.12 34.80 18.29
C LYS A 339 -5.09 35.10 17.18
N LYS A 340 -5.51 36.36 17.08
CA LYS A 340 -6.39 36.80 16.00
C LYS A 340 -5.68 36.62 14.65
N VAL A 341 -6.29 35.83 13.78
CA VAL A 341 -5.89 35.64 12.39
C VAL A 341 -6.93 36.30 11.49
N ASP A 342 -6.50 36.82 10.36
CA ASP A 342 -7.37 37.46 9.37
C ASP A 342 -8.07 36.42 8.49
N ASP A 343 -9.38 36.56 8.27
CA ASP A 343 -10.18 35.59 7.51
C ASP A 343 -9.78 35.46 6.03
N SER A 344 -8.93 36.36 5.50
CA SER A 344 -8.37 36.22 4.16
C SER A 344 -7.52 34.96 3.97
N ILE A 345 -7.09 34.29 5.04
CA ILE A 345 -6.36 33.00 4.96
C ILE A 345 -7.17 31.93 4.22
N TRP A 346 -8.50 31.92 4.35
CA TRP A 346 -9.38 30.91 3.75
C TRP A 346 -9.41 30.97 2.21
N LYS A 347 -8.88 32.04 1.62
CA LYS A 347 -8.72 32.18 0.16
C LYS A 347 -7.45 31.48 -0.35
N LYS A 348 -6.54 31.10 0.55
CA LYS A 348 -5.26 30.46 0.24
C LYS A 348 -5.35 28.94 0.43
N PRO A 349 -4.50 28.16 -0.25
CA PRO A 349 -4.25 26.77 0.11
C PRO A 349 -3.65 26.69 1.52
N LEU A 350 -4.21 25.84 2.38
CA LEU A 350 -3.76 25.69 3.77
C LEU A 350 -3.49 24.23 4.11
N VAL A 351 -2.49 24.02 4.95
CA VAL A 351 -2.18 22.75 5.61
C VAL A 351 -2.22 22.97 7.11
N LEU A 352 -2.91 22.07 7.79
CA LEU A 352 -3.05 22.00 9.24
C LEU A 352 -2.27 20.78 9.72
N LEU A 353 -1.39 20.97 10.70
CA LEU A 353 -0.69 19.87 11.36
C LEU A 353 -1.34 19.65 12.73
N ILE A 354 -1.74 18.42 13.01
CA ILE A 354 -2.05 18.00 14.37
C ILE A 354 -0.72 17.71 15.07
N GLU A 355 -0.31 18.61 15.96
CA GLU A 355 1.02 18.60 16.60
C GLU A 355 1.06 17.76 17.88
N ASP A 356 -0.08 17.25 18.36
CA ASP A 356 -0.17 16.38 19.54
C ASP A 356 -0.42 14.89 19.20
N VAL A 357 -0.48 14.54 17.92
CA VAL A 357 -0.72 13.19 17.37
C VAL A 357 0.36 12.85 16.34
N ARG A 358 1.01 11.69 16.48
CA ARG A 358 2.06 11.23 15.55
C ARG A 358 1.52 10.17 14.60
N GLU A 359 1.64 10.40 13.28
CA GLU A 359 1.16 9.44 12.28
C GLU A 359 1.99 8.15 12.26
N ALA A 360 3.31 8.26 12.13
CA ALA A 360 4.20 7.11 11.97
C ALA A 360 3.97 5.93 12.96
N PRO A 361 3.86 6.12 14.29
CA PRO A 361 3.66 5.01 15.22
C PRO A 361 2.26 4.37 15.16
N MET A 362 1.30 4.96 14.42
CA MET A 362 -0.04 4.39 14.26
C MET A 362 -0.17 3.50 13.02
N GLN A 363 0.78 3.60 12.09
CA GLN A 363 0.73 2.91 10.83
C GLN A 363 1.24 1.45 10.96
N PRO A 364 0.66 0.50 10.21
CA PRO A 364 -0.58 0.61 9.45
C PRO A 364 -1.80 0.67 10.38
N PHE A 365 -2.84 1.45 10.10
CA PHE A 365 -4.03 1.47 10.97
C PHE A 365 -4.78 0.12 11.02
N PRO A 366 -5.53 -0.16 12.11
CA PRO A 366 -6.38 -1.35 12.22
C PRO A 366 -7.54 -1.33 11.21
N SER A 367 -8.25 -2.47 11.09
CA SER A 367 -9.45 -2.58 10.25
C SER A 367 -10.57 -1.60 10.65
N ASN A 368 -11.51 -1.35 9.73
CA ASN A 368 -12.65 -0.49 9.98
C ASN A 368 -13.49 -0.96 11.19
N ILE A 369 -13.64 -2.28 11.33
CA ILE A 369 -14.34 -2.90 12.46
C ILE A 369 -13.62 -2.60 13.78
N GLU A 370 -12.30 -2.75 13.82
CA GLU A 370 -11.51 -2.49 15.03
C GLU A 370 -11.45 -1.02 15.40
N ILE A 371 -11.50 -0.12 14.42
CA ILE A 371 -11.59 1.33 14.64
C ILE A 371 -12.96 1.73 15.22
N GLY A 372 -14.00 0.92 15.00
CA GLY A 372 -15.38 1.29 15.29
C GLY A 372 -16.02 2.13 14.18
N SER A 373 -15.48 2.06 12.97
CA SER A 373 -16.03 2.69 11.78
C SER A 373 -17.16 1.83 11.22
N LYS A 374 -18.40 2.32 11.32
CA LYS A 374 -19.56 1.69 10.70
C LYS A 374 -19.92 2.52 9.49
N ASN A 375 -19.95 1.90 8.31
CA ASN A 375 -20.29 2.62 7.07
C ASN A 375 -19.38 3.82 6.82
N ALA A 376 -18.10 3.70 7.18
CA ALA A 376 -17.11 4.77 7.19
C ALA A 376 -17.42 5.97 8.11
N ALA A 377 -18.45 5.88 8.97
CA ALA A 377 -18.78 6.87 9.98
C ALA A 377 -18.26 6.43 11.36
N ILE A 378 -17.72 7.37 12.13
CA ILE A 378 -17.39 7.14 13.54
C ILE A 378 -18.57 7.60 14.40
N ILE A 379 -19.25 6.66 15.04
CA ILE A 379 -20.44 6.94 15.87
C ILE A 379 -20.04 7.04 17.34
N PRO A 380 -20.39 8.13 18.05
CA PRO A 380 -20.22 8.25 19.50
C PRO A 380 -21.01 7.19 20.30
N GLN A 381 -20.54 6.87 21.51
CA GLN A 381 -21.02 5.77 22.36
C GLN A 381 -22.52 5.82 22.71
N ASP A 382 -23.15 7.00 22.75
CA ASP A 382 -24.52 7.16 23.28
C ASP A 382 -25.64 6.67 22.34
N ASP A 383 -25.38 6.57 21.02
CA ASP A 383 -26.40 6.18 20.04
C ASP A 383 -26.41 4.69 19.69
N PHE A 384 -25.33 3.96 20.00
CA PHE A 384 -25.22 2.52 19.69
C PHE A 384 -26.28 1.67 20.42
N TYR A 385 -26.71 2.12 21.59
CA TYR A 385 -27.71 1.42 22.42
C TYR A 385 -29.16 1.85 22.16
N ARG A 386 -29.40 2.96 21.46
CA ARG A 386 -30.77 3.46 21.23
C ARG A 386 -31.47 2.76 20.06
N GLY A 387 -30.71 2.18 19.12
CA GLY A 387 -31.24 1.47 17.96
C GLY A 387 -31.71 0.03 18.21
N ASN A 388 -31.19 -0.63 19.26
CA ASN A 388 -31.51 -2.04 19.56
C ASN A 388 -32.70 -2.21 20.51
N THR A 389 -33.03 -1.22 21.34
CA THR A 389 -34.16 -1.32 22.28
C THR A 389 -35.52 -0.99 21.66
N ALA A 390 -35.55 -0.40 20.45
CA ALA A 390 -36.81 -0.03 19.78
C ALA A 390 -37.47 -1.17 18.98
N LYS A 391 -36.85 -2.37 18.90
CA LYS A 391 -37.40 -3.52 18.16
C LYS A 391 -37.92 -4.67 19.03
N GLU A 392 -37.89 -4.55 20.36
CA GLU A 392 -38.34 -5.63 21.26
C GLU A 392 -39.69 -5.37 21.96
N SER A 393 -40.34 -4.23 21.74
CA SER A 393 -41.65 -3.94 22.35
C SER A 393 -42.77 -3.79 21.33
N GLU A 394 -42.97 -4.79 20.47
CA GLU A 394 -44.24 -4.96 19.75
C GLU A 394 -44.37 -6.38 19.20
N LYS A 395 -44.79 -7.33 20.04
CA LYS A 395 -45.36 -8.61 19.60
C LYS A 395 -46.62 -8.91 20.40
N ASN A 396 -47.77 -8.67 19.78
CA ASN A 396 -49.04 -9.31 20.15
C ASN A 396 -49.14 -10.68 19.44
N PRO A 397 -49.70 -11.73 20.09
CA PRO A 397 -49.73 -13.07 19.52
C PRO A 397 -51.11 -13.40 18.94
N SER A 398 -51.22 -13.48 17.61
CA SER A 398 -52.28 -14.26 16.97
C SER A 398 -51.98 -14.46 15.48
N GLU A 399 -51.59 -15.66 15.09
CA GLU A 399 -52.33 -16.49 14.13
C GLU A 399 -51.51 -17.70 13.66
N LYS A 400 -52.25 -18.75 13.31
CA LYS A 400 -51.84 -20.15 13.17
C LYS A 400 -51.01 -20.41 11.91
N ASN A 401 -50.04 -21.32 12.04
CA ASN A 401 -49.42 -22.04 10.93
C ASN A 401 -50.43 -22.88 10.14
N PRO A 402 -50.14 -23.11 8.85
CA PRO A 402 -50.18 -24.47 8.30
C PRO A 402 -48.80 -24.93 7.79
N GLU A 403 -48.58 -26.23 7.91
CA GLU A 403 -47.36 -26.98 7.54
C GLU A 403 -46.99 -26.87 6.04
N PRO A 404 -45.70 -27.01 5.68
CA PRO A 404 -45.26 -27.02 4.29
C PRO A 404 -45.25 -28.43 3.68
N GLN A 405 -45.75 -28.54 2.45
CA GLN A 405 -45.51 -29.67 1.57
C GLN A 405 -44.08 -29.62 1.02
N ASN A 406 -43.44 -30.79 1.04
CA ASN A 406 -42.19 -31.11 0.35
C ASN A 406 -42.31 -30.85 -1.16
N ASP A 407 -41.38 -30.09 -1.72
CA ASP A 407 -40.88 -30.39 -3.05
C ASP A 407 -39.37 -30.13 -3.14
N LYS A 408 -38.69 -31.18 -3.62
CA LYS A 408 -37.26 -31.21 -3.84
C LYS A 408 -36.93 -30.32 -5.04
N ASN A 409 -36.01 -29.38 -4.88
CA ASN A 409 -35.14 -29.05 -6.00
C ASN A 409 -33.71 -28.73 -5.56
N THR A 410 -32.82 -29.23 -6.40
CA THR A 410 -31.37 -29.39 -6.32
C THR A 410 -30.59 -28.16 -5.85
N SER A 411 -29.62 -28.42 -4.96
CA SER A 411 -28.60 -27.47 -4.52
C SER A 411 -27.66 -27.12 -5.68
N SER A 412 -27.68 -25.87 -6.12
CA SER A 412 -26.52 -25.23 -6.74
C SER A 412 -25.81 -24.44 -5.66
N LYS A 413 -24.59 -24.85 -5.30
CA LYS A 413 -23.68 -24.07 -4.43
C LYS A 413 -23.31 -22.79 -5.17
N GLU A 414 -24.04 -21.70 -4.93
CA GLU A 414 -23.61 -20.35 -5.28
C GLU A 414 -22.67 -19.83 -4.19
N GLY A 415 -21.51 -19.33 -4.63
CA GLY A 415 -20.50 -18.74 -3.79
C GLY A 415 -21.01 -17.51 -3.04
N PHE A 416 -20.53 -17.40 -1.81
CA PHE A 416 -20.73 -16.27 -0.90
C PHE A 416 -20.26 -14.96 -1.56
N LYS A 417 -21.19 -14.04 -1.83
CA LYS A 417 -20.87 -12.68 -2.32
C LYS A 417 -20.66 -11.75 -1.12
N ILE A 418 -19.44 -11.30 -0.91
CA ILE A 418 -19.18 -10.10 -0.10
C ILE A 418 -19.51 -8.90 -1.00
N GLY A 419 -20.76 -8.45 -0.93
CA GLY A 419 -21.22 -7.29 -1.68
C GLY A 419 -20.90 -5.99 -0.96
N VAL A 420 -19.98 -5.19 -1.51
CA VAL A 420 -19.96 -3.74 -1.28
C VAL A 420 -20.98 -3.14 -2.25
N PRO A 421 -22.04 -2.44 -1.79
CA PRO A 421 -23.00 -1.80 -2.70
C PRO A 421 -22.25 -0.80 -3.62
N GLY A 422 -22.32 -1.02 -4.93
CA GLY A 422 -21.70 -0.14 -5.94
C GLY A 422 -20.35 -0.57 -6.50
N MET A 423 -19.72 -1.65 -6.01
CA MET A 423 -18.50 -2.21 -6.61
C MET A 423 -18.80 -3.55 -7.28
N SER A 424 -19.07 -3.54 -8.58
CA SER A 424 -19.07 -4.76 -9.40
C SER A 424 -17.78 -4.84 -10.20
N PHE A 425 -16.78 -5.54 -9.66
CA PHE A 425 -15.64 -6.00 -10.45
C PHE A 425 -16.02 -7.31 -11.13
N SER A 426 -16.45 -7.23 -12.40
CA SER A 426 -16.58 -8.41 -13.26
C SER A 426 -15.29 -8.61 -14.04
N VAL A 427 -14.41 -9.50 -13.55
CA VAL A 427 -13.38 -10.11 -14.41
C VAL A 427 -14.04 -11.26 -15.15
N SER A 428 -14.48 -11.00 -16.38
CA SER A 428 -14.97 -12.06 -17.28
C SER A 428 -13.80 -12.85 -17.83
N THR A 429 -13.49 -14.00 -17.25
CA THR A 429 -12.76 -15.06 -17.97
C THR A 429 -13.77 -15.90 -18.73
N LYS A 430 -14.00 -15.57 -20.00
CA LYS A 430 -14.60 -16.50 -20.96
C LYS A 430 -13.61 -16.66 -22.12
N ASP A 431 -13.01 -17.83 -22.19
CA ASP A 431 -13.05 -18.68 -23.38
C ASP A 431 -12.27 -19.98 -23.11
N ASN A 432 -12.98 -21.11 -23.15
CA ASN A 432 -12.56 -22.31 -23.87
C ASN A 432 -13.65 -23.38 -23.80
N SER A 433 -14.45 -23.48 -24.87
CA SER A 433 -15.18 -24.70 -25.22
C SER A 433 -14.56 -25.30 -26.47
N SER A 434 -13.65 -26.24 -26.29
CA SER A 434 -13.29 -27.22 -27.31
C SER A 434 -12.97 -28.56 -26.63
N GLN A 435 -13.96 -29.44 -26.59
CA GLN A 435 -13.78 -30.83 -26.19
C GLN A 435 -12.95 -31.60 -27.23
N PRO A 436 -12.06 -32.51 -26.81
CA PRO A 436 -11.71 -33.69 -27.59
C PRO A 436 -12.65 -34.85 -27.21
N LYS A 437 -13.08 -35.57 -28.26
CA LYS A 437 -13.97 -36.74 -28.25
C LYS A 437 -13.39 -37.89 -27.41
N GLY A 438 -14.28 -38.57 -26.68
CA GLY A 438 -13.96 -39.72 -25.84
C GLY A 438 -13.66 -40.99 -26.62
N TYR A 439 -12.82 -41.82 -26.01
CA TYR A 439 -12.70 -43.25 -26.31
C TYR A 439 -13.62 -44.02 -25.35
N GLY A 440 -14.45 -44.90 -25.89
CA GLY A 440 -15.28 -45.84 -25.13
C GLY A 440 -14.78 -47.28 -25.29
N ALA A 441 -15.14 -48.10 -24.30
CA ALA A 441 -15.26 -49.58 -24.24
C ALA A 441 -14.58 -50.18 -22.98
N PRO A 442 -15.07 -51.31 -22.43
CA PRO A 442 -15.73 -51.34 -21.12
C PRO A 442 -15.06 -52.27 -20.09
N GLY A 443 -15.55 -52.23 -18.85
CA GLY A 443 -14.93 -52.83 -17.68
C GLY A 443 -15.08 -54.34 -17.46
N TYR A 444 -14.34 -54.79 -16.46
CA TYR A 444 -14.45 -55.99 -15.61
C TYR A 444 -13.82 -55.54 -14.27
N GLY A 445 -14.38 -55.74 -13.09
CA GLY A 445 -14.84 -56.97 -12.46
C GLY A 445 -14.18 -57.02 -11.08
N SER A 446 -14.99 -57.04 -10.03
CA SER A 446 -14.64 -56.96 -8.61
C SER A 446 -13.75 -58.10 -8.09
N GLN A 447 -12.88 -57.81 -7.12
CA GLN A 447 -12.50 -58.75 -6.07
C GLN A 447 -12.08 -58.01 -4.79
N GLY A 448 -12.87 -58.16 -3.73
CA GLY A 448 -12.50 -57.77 -2.38
C GLY A 448 -11.73 -58.89 -1.68
N TYR A 449 -10.76 -58.51 -0.85
CA TYR A 449 -10.23 -59.34 0.23
C TYR A 449 -10.02 -58.48 1.48
N GLY A 450 -10.39 -59.06 2.61
CA GLY A 450 -10.65 -58.40 3.87
C GLY A 450 -9.44 -58.08 4.74
N SER A 451 -9.82 -57.53 5.89
CA SER A 451 -9.02 -56.94 6.97
C SER A 451 -7.99 -57.86 7.62
N GLN A 452 -6.83 -57.29 7.94
CA GLN A 452 -6.02 -57.66 9.10
C GLN A 452 -5.65 -56.41 9.89
N GLY A 453 -6.13 -56.36 11.13
CA GLY A 453 -5.70 -55.41 12.13
C GLY A 453 -4.62 -56.02 13.04
N TYR A 454 -3.62 -55.21 13.36
CA TYR A 454 -2.72 -55.27 14.52
C TYR A 454 -2.38 -53.79 14.75
N GLY A 455 -2.58 -53.15 15.90
CA GLY A 455 -2.19 -53.54 17.25
C GLY A 455 -1.37 -52.35 17.79
N SER A 456 -1.93 -51.65 18.77
CA SER A 456 -1.45 -50.40 19.38
C SER A 456 -0.07 -50.49 20.05
N GLN A 457 0.77 -49.46 19.85
CA GLN A 457 1.79 -49.04 20.81
C GLN A 457 1.72 -47.51 20.98
N GLY A 458 1.41 -47.07 22.20
CA GLY A 458 1.49 -45.67 22.61
C GLY A 458 2.70 -45.45 23.49
N TYR A 459 3.40 -44.33 23.29
CA TYR A 459 4.33 -43.60 24.18
C TYR A 459 4.73 -42.35 23.37
N GLY A 460 4.78 -41.10 23.84
CA GLY A 460 4.41 -40.41 25.05
C GLY A 460 4.58 -38.90 24.74
N SER A 461 3.83 -38.03 25.42
CA SER A 461 3.93 -36.58 25.28
C SER A 461 5.30 -36.06 25.72
N HIS A 462 6.00 -35.34 24.84
CA HIS A 462 7.12 -34.48 25.21
C HIS A 462 6.96 -33.14 24.51
N GLY A 463 6.56 -32.12 25.30
CA GLY A 463 6.68 -30.73 24.92
C GLY A 463 8.11 -30.25 25.06
N TYR A 464 8.60 -29.52 24.06
CA TYR A 464 9.68 -28.55 24.10
C TYR A 464 9.31 -27.54 23.00
N GLY A 465 9.21 -26.23 23.23
CA GLY A 465 10.03 -25.37 24.06
C GLY A 465 10.65 -24.34 23.11
N SER A 466 10.07 -23.14 23.07
CA SER A 466 10.54 -21.99 22.30
C SER A 466 12.00 -21.67 22.64
N GLN A 467 12.89 -21.72 21.66
CA GLN A 467 14.24 -21.17 21.80
C GLN A 467 14.29 -19.73 21.27
N SER A 468 14.33 -18.82 22.23
CA SER A 468 14.74 -17.43 22.08
C SER A 468 16.25 -17.37 21.89
N TYR A 469 16.73 -16.75 20.80
CA TYR A 469 18.15 -16.39 20.71
C TYR A 469 18.39 -15.09 21.48
N GLY A 470 18.97 -15.24 22.67
CA GLY A 470 19.51 -14.16 23.49
C GLY A 470 20.91 -13.74 23.00
N SER A 471 21.17 -12.44 23.15
CA SER A 471 22.44 -11.77 22.93
C SER A 471 23.55 -12.32 23.83
N GLN A 472 24.69 -12.69 23.24
CA GLN A 472 25.93 -12.92 23.98
C GLN A 472 26.84 -11.70 23.86
N GLY A 473 27.07 -11.06 25.01
CA GLY A 473 28.13 -10.08 25.21
C GLY A 473 29.49 -10.76 25.30
N TYR A 474 30.48 -10.20 24.63
CA TYR A 474 31.87 -10.57 24.79
C TYR A 474 32.50 -9.74 25.91
N GLY A 475 32.94 -10.44 26.96
CA GLY A 475 33.73 -9.89 28.05
C GLY A 475 35.19 -9.69 27.65
N SER A 476 35.76 -8.58 28.08
CA SER A 476 37.19 -8.27 28.00
C SER A 476 37.88 -8.61 29.32
N GLN A 477 38.89 -9.47 29.28
CA GLN A 477 39.92 -9.57 30.30
C GLN A 477 41.29 -9.37 29.66
N GLY A 478 42.08 -8.50 30.28
CA GLY A 478 43.39 -8.08 29.81
C GLY A 478 44.55 -8.84 30.43
N HIS A 479 45.69 -8.74 29.73
CA HIS A 479 47.08 -8.81 30.18
C HIS A 479 47.86 -8.10 29.04
N GLY A 480 48.86 -7.24 29.20
CA GLY A 480 49.76 -6.97 30.30
C GLY A 480 51.21 -6.97 29.77
N SER A 481 51.67 -5.80 29.29
CA SER A 481 53.06 -5.27 29.37
C SER A 481 54.19 -5.68 28.39
N ALA A 482 54.72 -4.63 27.75
CA ALA A 482 56.13 -4.20 27.62
C ALA A 482 57.06 -4.82 26.55
N LYS A 483 57.64 -3.97 25.67
CA LYS A 483 58.99 -3.37 25.84
C LYS A 483 59.42 -2.51 24.61
N ASP A 484 59.91 -1.32 24.94
CA ASP A 484 61.01 -0.50 24.39
C ASP A 484 61.60 -0.78 22.99
N ALA A 485 61.79 0.27 22.18
CA ALA A 485 63.11 0.81 21.84
C ALA A 485 63.02 2.02 20.87
N ASP A 486 63.65 3.13 21.29
CA ASP A 486 64.53 4.08 20.58
C ASP A 486 64.32 4.46 19.09
N CYS A 487 64.80 5.59 18.57
CA CYS A 487 65.10 6.97 18.99
C CYS A 487 65.86 7.59 17.79
N ARG A 488 65.74 8.91 17.57
CA ARG A 488 66.59 9.79 16.71
C ARG A 488 66.35 9.68 15.19
N ASP A 489 66.44 10.74 14.38
CA ASP A 489 67.13 12.02 14.51
C ASP A 489 66.52 13.11 13.59
N CYS A 490 66.94 14.34 13.89
CA CYS A 490 66.66 15.70 13.42
C CYS A 490 66.66 15.97 11.89
N GLY A 491 66.15 17.08 11.35
CA GLY A 491 65.57 18.27 11.97
C GLY A 491 65.34 19.45 11.00
N ASN A 492 64.79 20.53 11.59
CA ASN A 492 64.86 21.97 11.25
C ASN A 492 64.41 22.50 9.87
N GLY A 493 63.56 23.55 9.78
CA GLY A 493 62.94 24.36 10.83
C GLY A 493 62.25 25.65 10.34
N LYS A 494 61.60 26.30 11.33
CA LYS A 494 61.17 27.71 11.45
C LYS A 494 59.96 28.19 10.61
N GLY A 495 58.93 28.83 11.16
CA GLY A 495 58.65 29.21 12.54
C GLY A 495 57.51 30.26 12.67
N SER A 496 56.89 30.25 13.87
CA SER A 496 56.19 31.36 14.56
C SER A 496 54.81 31.83 14.05
N ASN A 497 53.77 32.08 14.87
CA ASN A 497 53.59 32.20 16.33
C ASN A 497 52.09 31.94 16.68
N ASN A 498 51.77 31.04 17.63
CA ASN A 498 51.38 31.27 19.05
C ASN A 498 50.00 31.95 19.27
N SER A 499 49.12 31.56 20.20
CA SER A 499 49.07 30.46 21.19
C SER A 499 47.83 30.64 22.08
N GLY A 500 47.34 29.52 22.63
CA GLY A 500 46.55 29.46 23.88
C GLY A 500 45.09 29.04 23.67
N GLY A 501 44.55 28.00 24.28
CA GLY A 501 45.04 27.12 25.34
C GLY A 501 43.84 26.32 25.85
N LYS A 502 43.97 25.00 25.71
CA LYS A 502 43.13 23.88 26.17
C LYS A 502 42.48 24.08 27.55
N VAL A 503 41.20 23.68 27.70
CA VAL A 503 40.59 23.44 29.02
C VAL A 503 39.97 22.04 29.08
N THR A 504 40.34 21.37 30.17
CA THR A 504 40.01 20.03 30.65
C THR A 504 38.65 19.94 31.32
N SER A 505 38.14 18.72 31.47
CA SER A 505 36.91 18.36 32.13
C SER A 505 36.98 18.36 33.66
N SER A 506 35.80 18.63 34.26
CA SER A 506 35.23 18.09 35.51
C SER A 506 35.36 18.84 36.86
N ASN A 507 34.17 19.10 37.41
CA ASN A 507 33.70 19.19 38.81
C ASN A 507 34.08 20.37 39.74
N SER A 508 33.07 21.23 40.01
CA SER A 508 32.63 21.54 41.40
C SER A 508 31.32 22.35 41.42
N LYS A 509 30.48 22.08 42.43
CA LYS A 509 29.14 22.62 42.70
C LYS A 509 29.09 24.11 43.09
N SER A 510 27.90 24.67 42.86
CA SER A 510 27.18 25.75 43.58
C SER A 510 27.55 27.22 43.36
N GLY A 511 26.55 28.00 42.94
CA GLY A 511 26.50 29.46 42.99
C GLY A 511 25.58 30.02 41.90
N GLY A 512 24.32 30.30 42.23
CA GLY A 512 23.25 30.55 41.26
C GLY A 512 23.30 31.89 40.52
N SER A 513 22.70 31.89 39.34
CA SER A 513 21.85 32.99 38.86
C SER A 513 20.86 32.44 37.82
N ASN A 514 19.58 32.53 38.16
CA ASN A 514 18.45 32.00 37.39
C ASN A 514 18.29 32.73 36.05
N GLY A 515 18.60 32.06 34.94
CA GLY A 515 18.08 32.35 33.61
C GLY A 515 16.97 31.36 33.27
N ASN A 516 15.76 31.61 33.76
CA ASN A 516 14.57 30.81 33.52
C ASN A 516 14.09 31.05 32.07
N SER A 517 14.53 30.26 31.10
CA SER A 517 13.78 30.07 29.85
C SER A 517 12.95 28.80 29.98
N ALA A 518 11.80 28.93 30.65
CA ALA A 518 10.79 27.90 30.64
C ALA A 518 10.41 27.55 29.18
N PRO A 519 10.22 26.27 28.83
CA PRO A 519 9.66 25.93 27.53
C PRO A 519 8.31 26.63 27.38
N LYS A 520 8.16 27.45 26.34
CA LYS A 520 6.89 28.12 26.07
C LYS A 520 5.81 27.06 25.93
N VAL A 521 4.72 27.23 26.68
CA VAL A 521 3.54 26.37 26.54
C VAL A 521 3.02 26.54 25.11
N HIS A 522 2.52 25.47 24.46
CA HIS A 522 2.06 25.45 23.05
C HIS A 522 1.26 26.69 22.61
N LYS A 523 0.47 27.29 23.53
CA LYS A 523 -0.32 28.52 23.32
C LYS A 523 0.50 29.80 23.14
N GLU A 524 1.75 29.83 23.62
CA GLU A 524 2.63 31.00 23.65
C GLU A 524 3.73 30.94 22.58
N ASP A 525 3.91 29.78 21.93
CA ASP A 525 4.91 29.58 20.89
C ASP A 525 4.32 29.82 19.49
N GLU A 526 4.74 30.91 18.84
CA GLU A 526 4.45 31.23 17.43
C GLU A 526 5.66 30.97 16.53
N SER A 527 6.57 30.07 16.95
CA SER A 527 7.67 29.65 16.09
C SER A 527 7.12 29.02 14.81
N ASN A 528 7.77 29.29 13.69
CA ASN A 528 7.40 28.75 12.39
C ASN A 528 7.74 27.26 12.21
N LYS A 529 8.37 26.65 13.21
CA LYS A 529 8.74 25.23 13.22
C LYS A 529 7.61 24.41 13.84
N PRO A 530 7.23 23.26 13.24
CA PRO A 530 6.31 22.33 13.88
C PRO A 530 6.83 21.89 15.25
N HIS A 531 5.93 21.78 16.22
CA HIS A 531 6.29 21.22 17.53
C HIS A 531 6.54 19.71 17.43
N THR A 532 7.53 19.22 18.17
CA THR A 532 7.94 17.80 18.17
C THR A 532 7.47 17.03 19.41
N SER A 533 6.90 17.72 20.38
CA SER A 533 6.38 17.16 21.64
C SER A 533 4.93 16.68 21.47
N ALA A 534 4.72 15.71 20.59
CA ALA A 534 3.45 15.02 20.39
C ALA A 534 3.29 13.81 21.32
N THR A 535 2.05 13.49 21.71
CA THR A 535 1.73 12.31 22.53
C THR A 535 1.64 11.06 21.65
N ILE A 536 2.16 9.93 22.12
CA ILE A 536 1.97 8.64 21.44
C ILE A 536 0.58 8.12 21.81
N VAL A 537 -0.25 7.86 20.81
CA VAL A 537 -1.58 7.26 21.00
C VAL A 537 -1.39 5.76 21.22
N ASN A 538 -1.86 5.27 22.38
CA ASN A 538 -1.74 3.87 22.77
C ASN A 538 -2.71 2.97 21.97
N SER A 539 -2.51 1.65 22.03
CA SER A 539 -3.33 0.66 21.31
C SER A 539 -4.84 0.83 21.54
N GLY A 540 -5.27 1.04 22.78
CA GLY A 540 -6.68 1.25 23.11
C GLY A 540 -7.31 2.54 22.57
N THR A 541 -6.51 3.54 22.19
CA THR A 541 -6.96 4.77 21.52
C THR A 541 -6.82 4.71 19.99
N ARG A 542 -6.08 3.71 19.50
CA ARG A 542 -5.93 3.37 18.08
C ARG A 542 -7.03 2.41 17.61
N SER A 543 -7.48 1.50 18.47
CA SER A 543 -8.62 0.61 18.24
C SER A 543 -9.84 1.10 19.02
N GLY A 544 -10.99 1.24 18.38
CA GLY A 544 -12.30 1.41 19.01
C GLY A 544 -12.86 0.13 19.66
N ALA A 545 -12.02 -0.86 19.97
CA ALA A 545 -12.40 -2.18 20.49
C ALA A 545 -12.89 -2.17 21.95
N ALA A 546 -12.73 -1.05 22.69
CA ALA A 546 -13.42 -0.87 23.97
C ALA A 546 -14.92 -0.61 23.73
N LYS A 547 -15.79 -0.83 24.71
CA LYS A 547 -17.23 -0.54 24.61
C LYS A 547 -17.45 0.97 24.37
N GLY A 548 -17.47 1.39 23.11
CA GLY A 548 -17.47 2.79 22.63
C GLY A 548 -16.18 3.14 21.85
N SER A 549 -16.28 3.92 20.76
CA SER A 549 -15.11 4.31 19.95
C SER A 549 -14.18 5.26 20.72
N SER A 550 -13.14 4.70 21.35
CA SER A 550 -11.97 5.43 21.88
C SER A 550 -11.01 5.91 20.80
N PHE A 551 -11.36 5.73 19.52
CA PHE A 551 -10.55 6.14 18.38
C PHE A 551 -10.23 7.65 18.42
N PHE A 552 -8.97 8.01 18.22
CA PHE A 552 -8.54 9.40 18.38
C PHE A 552 -9.30 10.37 17.46
N PHE A 553 -9.56 9.98 16.21
CA PHE A 553 -10.22 10.81 15.20
C PHE A 553 -11.73 10.55 15.18
N ARG A 554 -12.45 11.15 16.14
CA ARG A 554 -13.89 10.95 16.35
C ARG A 554 -14.63 12.29 16.54
N PRO A 555 -15.97 12.33 16.38
CA PRO A 555 -16.74 13.55 16.62
C PRO A 555 -16.46 14.19 17.98
N GLY A 556 -16.25 15.51 17.99
CA GLY A 556 -15.96 16.27 19.21
C GLY A 556 -14.55 16.08 19.77
N ALA A 557 -13.68 15.27 19.15
CA ALA A 557 -12.28 15.21 19.53
C ALA A 557 -11.58 16.55 19.29
N THR A 558 -10.66 16.90 20.18
CA THR A 558 -9.96 18.19 20.17
C THR A 558 -8.46 17.98 20.08
N PHE A 559 -7.81 18.80 19.25
CA PHE A 559 -6.39 18.68 18.91
C PHE A 559 -5.68 20.03 18.96
N LYS A 560 -4.42 20.01 19.38
CA LYS A 560 -3.52 21.15 19.24
C LYS A 560 -2.96 21.18 17.83
N VAL A 561 -3.13 22.31 17.16
CA VAL A 561 -2.81 22.43 15.74
C VAL A 561 -1.96 23.65 15.42
N GLY A 562 -1.12 23.51 14.40
CA GLY A 562 -0.52 24.63 13.69
C GLY A 562 -1.05 24.69 12.27
N VAL A 563 -1.16 25.90 11.70
CA VAL A 563 -1.60 26.12 10.33
C VAL A 563 -0.51 26.85 9.55
N TRP A 564 -0.27 26.37 8.34
CA TRP A 564 0.63 26.98 7.36
C TRP A 564 -0.11 27.13 6.04
N GLU A 565 0.33 28.09 5.23
CA GLU A 565 0.02 28.08 3.80
C GLU A 565 0.60 26.80 3.20
N ASP A 566 -0.17 26.12 2.36
CA ASP A 566 0.39 25.04 1.55
C ASP A 566 1.33 25.66 0.52
N GLY A 567 2.59 25.24 0.55
CA GLY A 567 3.69 25.81 -0.24
C GLY A 567 3.45 25.72 -1.75
N ASP A 568 4.42 26.22 -2.53
CA ASP A 568 4.27 26.28 -3.98
C ASP A 568 4.16 24.88 -4.60
N ARG A 569 2.96 24.59 -5.08
CA ARG A 569 2.53 23.33 -5.69
C ARG A 569 2.93 23.16 -7.15
N SER A 570 3.69 24.11 -7.71
CA SER A 570 4.14 24.12 -9.10
C SER A 570 5.61 23.72 -9.28
N ASN A 571 6.36 23.57 -8.19
CA ASN A 571 7.77 23.14 -8.24
C ASN A 571 7.88 21.61 -8.43
N ALA A 572 8.90 21.12 -9.13
CA ALA A 572 9.13 19.68 -9.30
C ALA A 572 9.32 18.94 -7.96
N SER A 573 9.84 19.62 -6.92
CA SER A 573 9.90 19.12 -5.53
C SER A 573 8.54 19.04 -4.82
N SER A 574 7.47 19.60 -5.42
CA SER A 574 6.10 19.62 -4.89
C SER A 574 5.15 18.63 -5.58
N ASN A 575 5.69 17.84 -6.53
CA ASN A 575 4.96 16.78 -7.23
C ASN A 575 4.71 15.55 -6.34
N TYR A 576 5.42 15.44 -5.22
CA TYR A 576 5.19 14.41 -4.24
C TYR A 576 3.79 14.58 -3.60
N ALA A 577 3.15 13.48 -3.23
CA ALA A 577 2.10 13.38 -2.24
C ALA A 577 2.67 13.80 -0.86
N SER A 578 3.11 15.05 -0.81
CA SER A 578 3.68 15.72 0.35
C SER A 578 3.10 17.12 0.39
N PHE A 579 3.25 17.75 1.54
CA PHE A 579 2.97 19.16 1.72
C PHE A 579 4.31 19.85 1.99
N GLU A 580 4.53 20.99 1.34
CA GLU A 580 5.63 21.88 1.72
C GLU A 580 5.05 22.94 2.63
N LEU A 581 5.61 23.10 3.83
CA LEU A 581 5.11 24.13 4.74
C LEU A 581 5.56 25.50 4.23
N GLY A 582 4.61 26.27 3.74
CA GLY A 582 4.80 27.65 3.34
C GLY A 582 4.83 28.60 4.54
N LYS A 583 4.25 29.78 4.35
CA LYS A 583 4.18 30.79 5.41
C LYS A 583 3.34 30.28 6.58
N PHE A 584 3.90 30.33 7.79
CA PHE A 584 3.16 30.05 9.02
C PHE A 584 2.02 31.06 9.21
N VAL A 585 0.83 30.54 9.52
CA VAL A 585 -0.40 31.31 9.70
C VAL A 585 -0.68 31.55 11.19
N GLY A 586 -0.63 30.49 11.99
CA GLY A 586 -0.86 30.58 13.43
C GLY A 586 -1.14 29.22 14.07
N ARG A 587 -1.20 29.21 15.41
CA ARG A 587 -1.57 28.04 16.20
C ARG A 587 -2.94 28.18 16.85
N GLY A 588 -3.54 27.03 17.13
CA GLY A 588 -4.85 26.98 17.72
C GLY A 588 -5.25 25.60 18.19
N GLU A 589 -6.55 25.47 18.42
CA GLU A 589 -7.20 24.26 18.83
C GLU A 589 -8.31 23.91 17.82
N LEU A 590 -8.26 22.69 17.28
CA LEU A 590 -9.24 22.17 16.35
C LEU A 590 -10.14 21.19 17.07
N THR A 591 -11.44 21.41 17.04
CA THR A 591 -12.44 20.43 17.48
C THR A 591 -13.16 19.86 16.27
N LEU A 592 -13.17 18.52 16.14
CA LEU A 592 -13.84 17.85 15.03
C LEU A 592 -15.35 18.00 15.12
N GLY A 593 -15.99 18.26 13.98
CA GLY A 593 -17.44 18.32 13.87
C GLY A 593 -18.09 16.94 13.99
N GLU A 594 -19.42 16.89 13.79
CA GLU A 594 -20.19 15.65 13.85
C GLU A 594 -19.95 14.72 12.65
N SER A 595 -19.50 15.28 11.52
CA SER A 595 -19.31 14.54 10.27
C SER A 595 -17.86 14.07 10.16
N VAL A 596 -17.56 12.91 10.72
CA VAL A 596 -16.23 12.28 10.67
C VAL A 596 -16.29 11.01 9.82
N TYR A 597 -15.46 10.97 8.77
CA TYR A 597 -15.30 9.86 7.86
C TYR A 597 -13.96 9.17 8.09
N VAL A 598 -13.98 7.85 8.26
CA VAL A 598 -12.79 7.02 8.46
C VAL A 598 -12.88 5.73 7.65
N ASP A 599 -11.93 5.53 6.73
CA ASP A 599 -11.78 4.29 5.98
C ASP A 599 -10.30 3.86 5.91
N SER A 600 -10.00 2.73 6.55
CA SER A 600 -8.67 2.13 6.66
C SER A 600 -8.45 0.97 5.68
N GLU A 601 -9.49 0.55 4.96
CA GLU A 601 -9.48 -0.67 4.16
C GLU A 601 -9.52 -0.36 2.67
N ALA A 602 -10.46 0.50 2.23
CA ALA A 602 -10.73 0.69 0.81
C ALA A 602 -9.51 1.23 0.04
N MET A 603 -8.78 2.19 0.63
CA MET A 603 -7.60 2.78 -0.01
C MET A 603 -6.44 1.79 -0.18
N ASN A 604 -6.32 0.83 0.75
CA ASN A 604 -5.29 -0.21 0.77
C ASN A 604 -5.72 -1.49 0.07
N LEU A 605 -6.97 -1.58 -0.38
CA LEU A 605 -7.49 -2.77 -1.03
C LEU A 605 -6.81 -2.93 -2.39
N ASP A 606 -6.20 -4.10 -2.58
CA ASP A 606 -5.71 -4.54 -3.87
C ASP A 606 -6.71 -5.51 -4.51
N PRO A 607 -7.57 -5.07 -5.44
CA PRO A 607 -8.55 -5.94 -6.09
C PRO A 607 -7.90 -6.94 -7.06
N PHE A 608 -6.61 -6.79 -7.35
CA PHE A 608 -5.86 -7.69 -8.21
C PHE A 608 -5.07 -8.73 -7.41
N LYS A 609 -4.92 -8.57 -6.08
CA LYS A 609 -4.22 -9.55 -5.23
C LYS A 609 -4.89 -10.93 -5.36
N LYS A 610 -4.08 -11.99 -5.42
CA LYS A 610 -4.61 -13.37 -5.41
C LYS A 610 -5.37 -13.62 -4.10
N VAL A 611 -6.54 -14.23 -4.21
CA VAL A 611 -7.37 -14.57 -3.04
C VAL A 611 -6.75 -15.77 -2.33
N GLU A 612 -6.21 -15.55 -1.14
CA GLU A 612 -5.78 -16.60 -0.22
C GLU A 612 -7.03 -17.17 0.48
N LYS A 613 -7.30 -18.47 0.33
CA LYS A 613 -8.48 -19.09 0.96
C LYS A 613 -8.25 -19.31 2.46
N VAL A 614 -7.01 -19.49 2.92
CA VAL A 614 -6.67 -19.66 4.35
C VAL A 614 -7.19 -18.51 5.23
N ALA A 615 -7.19 -17.27 4.74
CA ALA A 615 -7.73 -16.13 5.47
C ALA A 615 -9.26 -16.25 5.70
N GLU A 616 -9.98 -16.87 4.76
CA GLU A 616 -11.40 -17.19 4.90
C GLU A 616 -11.60 -18.29 5.94
N TRP A 617 -10.77 -19.35 5.93
CA TRP A 617 -10.81 -20.40 6.94
C TRP A 617 -10.54 -19.87 8.35
N ARG A 618 -9.52 -19.00 8.54
CA ARG A 618 -9.26 -18.39 9.86
C ARG A 618 -10.45 -17.56 10.35
N ARG A 619 -11.07 -16.78 9.47
CA ARG A 619 -12.29 -16.02 9.80
C ARG A 619 -13.49 -16.92 10.11
N GLU A 620 -13.63 -18.06 9.44
CA GLU A 620 -14.65 -19.05 9.75
C GLU A 620 -14.37 -19.76 11.08
N PHE A 621 -13.12 -20.16 11.36
CA PHE A 621 -12.73 -20.74 12.64
C PHE A 621 -12.92 -19.77 13.81
N ASP A 622 -12.60 -18.48 13.64
CA ASP A 622 -12.84 -17.46 14.66
C ASP A 622 -14.35 -17.22 14.90
N LYS A 623 -15.19 -17.39 13.88
CA LYS A 623 -16.66 -17.37 14.04
C LYS A 623 -17.16 -18.60 14.80
N ILE A 624 -16.68 -19.80 14.43
CA ILE A 624 -17.04 -21.05 15.12
C ILE A 624 -16.60 -21.00 16.58
N GLY A 625 -15.41 -20.48 16.88
CA GLY A 625 -14.92 -20.31 18.25
C GLY A 625 -15.80 -19.39 19.10
N LYS A 626 -16.39 -18.34 18.50
CA LYS A 626 -17.33 -17.43 19.16
C LYS A 626 -18.75 -17.97 19.30
N GLU A 627 -19.12 -19.00 18.53
CA GLU A 627 -20.42 -19.68 18.62
C GLU A 627 -20.39 -20.85 19.62
N LEU A 628 -19.21 -21.27 20.06
CA LEU A 628 -18.99 -22.35 21.04
C LEU A 628 -18.79 -21.86 22.48
N ASP A 629 -18.61 -20.55 22.68
CA ASP A 629 -18.68 -19.83 23.96
C ASP A 629 -20.09 -19.24 24.18
#